data_AF-A0A2I8A1V8-F1
#
_entry.id   AF-A0A2I8A1V8-F1
#
_cell.length_a   1.000
_cell.length_b   1.000
_cell.length_c   1.000
_cell.angle_alpha   90.00
_cell.angle_beta   90.00
_cell.angle_gamma   90.00
#
_symmetry.space_group_name_H-M   'P 1'
#
loop_
_entity.id
_entity.type
_entity.pdbx_description
1 polymer ?
#
loop_
_entity_poly.entity_id
_entity_poly.type
_entity_poly.pdbx_seq_one_letter_code
_entity_poly.pdbx_strand_id
1 'polypeptide(L)'
;MNIRAIALATILGISAPAIIDVAVNHQAVAASFDYPVGEFVDNDWSVTLSLQGNVYYYYGQNRHNGASISLGGARVSGNRQRQVYTWNNNGTRYQIAWRPNDPYFIRVQVIGRNGRVILNRLLQAQPN
;
A
#
# COMPACT_ATOMS: atom_id res chain seq x y z
N MET A 1 75.48 -7.24 -13.47
CA MET A 1 75.07 -6.64 -12.19
C MET A 1 73.65 -7.07 -11.88
N ASN A 2 73.47 -7.78 -10.77
CA ASN A 2 72.20 -8.26 -10.24
C ASN A 2 71.50 -7.14 -9.47
N ILE A 3 70.24 -6.83 -9.80
CA ILE A 3 69.36 -6.11 -8.88
C ILE A 3 68.15 -6.99 -8.60
N ARG A 4 67.98 -7.19 -7.29
CA ARG A 4 67.07 -8.11 -6.62
C ARG A 4 65.64 -7.60 -6.72
N ALA A 5 64.73 -8.56 -6.82
CA ALA A 5 63.29 -8.35 -6.76
C ALA A 5 62.85 -7.65 -5.47
N ILE A 6 61.88 -6.75 -5.59
CA ILE A 6 61.03 -6.32 -4.48
C ILE A 6 59.60 -6.66 -4.90
N ALA A 7 59.05 -7.70 -4.28
CA ALA A 7 57.65 -8.08 -4.42
C ALA A 7 56.78 -7.12 -3.62
N LEU A 8 55.85 -6.43 -4.28
CA LEU A 8 54.82 -5.62 -3.61
C LEU A 8 53.57 -6.50 -3.46
N ALA A 9 53.31 -6.98 -2.25
CA ALA A 9 52.10 -7.70 -1.93
C ALA A 9 50.95 -6.72 -1.72
N THR A 10 50.04 -6.60 -2.70
CA THR A 10 48.77 -5.88 -2.53
C THR A 10 47.74 -6.83 -1.96
N ILE A 11 47.49 -6.72 -0.66
CA ILE A 11 46.39 -7.42 0.02
C ILE A 11 45.09 -6.73 -0.37
N LEU A 12 44.36 -7.29 -1.33
CA LEU A 12 42.97 -6.93 -1.60
C LEU A 12 42.07 -7.75 -0.66
N GLY A 13 41.95 -7.30 0.58
CA GLY A 13 40.90 -7.74 1.48
C GLY A 13 39.58 -7.08 1.12
N ILE A 14 38.90 -7.58 0.09
CA ILE A 14 37.51 -7.20 -0.15
C ILE A 14 36.68 -8.10 0.76
N SER A 15 36.37 -7.61 1.95
CA SER A 15 35.35 -8.19 2.81
C SER A 15 34.10 -8.39 1.96
N ALA A 16 33.73 -9.63 1.69
CA ALA A 16 32.44 -9.93 1.10
C ALA A 16 31.38 -9.27 2.00
N PRO A 17 30.43 -8.50 1.46
CA PRO A 17 29.28 -8.11 2.26
C PRO A 17 28.62 -9.41 2.71
N ALA A 18 28.55 -9.61 4.03
CA ALA A 18 27.62 -10.58 4.58
C ALA A 18 26.23 -10.13 4.12
N ILE A 19 25.63 -10.86 3.19
CA ILE A 19 24.20 -10.73 2.92
C ILE A 19 23.55 -11.28 4.18
N ILE A 20 23.23 -10.39 5.11
CA ILE A 20 22.29 -10.70 6.17
C ILE A 20 20.96 -10.82 5.42
N ASP A 21 20.58 -12.04 5.08
CA ASP A 21 19.20 -12.32 4.73
C ASP A 21 18.39 -12.04 6.00
N VAL A 22 17.98 -10.78 6.17
CA VAL A 22 16.93 -10.44 7.10
C VAL A 22 15.68 -11.01 6.46
N ALA A 23 15.46 -12.30 6.71
CA ALA A 23 14.14 -12.87 6.75
C ALA A 23 13.37 -12.02 7.77
N VAL A 24 12.72 -10.96 7.28
CA VAL A 24 11.74 -10.21 8.04
C VAL A 24 10.69 -11.25 8.38
N ASN A 25 10.81 -11.80 9.58
CA ASN A 25 9.90 -12.76 10.13
C ASN A 25 8.53 -12.09 10.07
N HIS A 26 7.74 -12.45 9.07
CA HIS A 26 6.35 -11.99 8.91
C HIS A 26 5.49 -12.74 9.93
N GLN A 27 5.96 -12.80 11.18
CA GLN A 27 5.08 -12.80 12.31
C GLN A 27 4.42 -11.42 12.27
N ALA A 28 3.37 -11.36 11.45
CA ALA A 28 2.27 -10.47 11.68
C ALA A 28 1.95 -10.62 13.16
N VAL A 29 2.46 -9.69 13.98
CA VAL A 29 1.73 -9.21 15.14
C VAL A 29 0.31 -9.18 14.65
N ALA A 30 -0.60 -9.93 15.28
CA ALA A 30 -2.01 -9.88 14.97
C ALA A 30 -2.46 -8.44 15.18
N ALA A 31 -2.21 -7.60 14.19
CA ALA A 31 -2.63 -6.25 14.12
C ALA A 31 -4.12 -6.42 13.91
N SER A 32 -4.87 -6.25 15.00
CA SER A 32 -6.28 -5.91 14.87
C SER A 32 -6.30 -4.68 13.96
N PHE A 33 -6.80 -4.91 12.75
CA PHE A 33 -7.07 -3.87 11.77
C PHE A 33 -8.48 -3.37 12.08
N ASP A 34 -8.64 -2.06 12.04
CA ASP A 34 -9.95 -1.45 12.04
C ASP A 34 -10.45 -1.42 10.60
N TYR A 35 -11.69 -1.03 10.38
CA TYR A 35 -12.28 -0.95 9.05
C TYR A 35 -13.08 0.34 8.98
N PRO A 36 -12.56 1.41 8.35
CA PRO A 36 -13.34 2.63 8.19
C PRO A 36 -14.58 2.32 7.34
N VAL A 37 -15.73 2.82 7.79
CA VAL A 37 -17.01 2.66 7.09
C VAL A 37 -17.64 4.03 6.88
N GLY A 38 -18.45 4.14 5.84
CA GLY A 38 -19.11 5.39 5.46
C GLY A 38 -18.66 5.91 4.11
N GLU A 39 -19.12 7.11 3.79
CA GLU A 39 -18.82 7.81 2.54
C GLU A 39 -17.67 8.80 2.73
N PHE A 40 -16.74 8.80 1.78
CA PHE A 40 -15.63 9.72 1.71
C PHE A 40 -15.64 10.39 0.33
N VAL A 41 -15.51 11.71 0.30
CA VAL A 41 -15.70 12.49 -0.91
C VAL A 41 -14.60 13.52 -1.13
N ASP A 42 -14.39 13.88 -2.39
CA ASP A 42 -13.85 15.16 -2.83
C ASP A 42 -14.80 15.76 -3.90
N ASN A 43 -14.35 16.76 -4.63
CA ASN A 43 -15.15 17.39 -5.69
C ASN A 43 -15.43 16.46 -6.88
N ASP A 44 -14.57 15.45 -7.12
CA ASP A 44 -14.58 14.63 -8.33
C ASP A 44 -15.01 13.18 -8.06
N TRP A 45 -14.79 12.67 -6.85
CA TRP A 45 -14.94 11.26 -6.48
C TRP A 45 -15.70 11.09 -5.17
N SER A 46 -16.52 10.03 -5.12
CA SER A 46 -17.07 9.48 -3.88
C SER A 46 -16.60 8.03 -3.74
N VAL A 47 -16.26 7.64 -2.51
CA VAL A 47 -15.96 6.27 -2.12
C VAL A 47 -16.79 5.91 -0.90
N THR A 48 -17.60 4.87 -1.01
CA THR A 48 -18.33 4.27 0.11
C THR A 48 -17.65 2.98 0.52
N LEU A 49 -17.35 2.86 1.82
CA LEU A 49 -16.75 1.68 2.43
C LEU A 49 -17.76 1.03 3.37
N SER A 50 -17.89 -0.29 3.31
CA SER A 50 -18.81 -1.05 4.17
C SER A 50 -18.25 -2.42 4.52
N LEU A 51 -18.66 -2.95 5.67
CA LEU A 51 -18.29 -4.28 6.14
C LEU A 51 -19.57 -5.10 6.35
N GLN A 52 -19.75 -6.17 5.59
CA GLN A 52 -20.91 -7.06 5.69
C GLN A 52 -20.42 -8.51 5.66
N GLY A 53 -20.86 -9.32 6.63
CA GLY A 53 -20.50 -10.75 6.65
C GLY A 53 -18.99 -11.01 6.63
N ASN A 54 -18.21 -10.15 7.29
CA ASN A 54 -16.74 -10.17 7.30
C ASN A 54 -16.07 -9.89 5.93
N VAL A 55 -16.83 -9.43 4.94
CA VAL A 55 -16.33 -8.97 3.65
C VAL A 55 -16.30 -7.45 3.65
N TYR A 56 -15.12 -6.89 3.36
CA TYR A 56 -14.93 -5.45 3.26
C TYR A 56 -15.10 -4.99 1.81
N TYR A 57 -16.04 -4.09 1.60
CA TYR A 57 -16.49 -3.62 0.30
C TYR A 57 -16.01 -2.21 0.00
N TYR A 58 -15.73 -1.98 -1.28
CA TYR A 58 -15.39 -0.70 -1.88
C TYR A 58 -16.41 -0.39 -2.96
N TYR A 59 -17.08 0.74 -2.87
CA TYR A 59 -17.84 1.34 -3.96
C TYR A 59 -17.22 2.68 -4.31
N GLY A 60 -16.70 2.83 -5.53
CA GLY A 60 -16.12 4.09 -5.99
C GLY A 60 -16.92 4.65 -7.15
N GLN A 61 -17.17 5.96 -7.14
CA GLN A 61 -17.94 6.66 -8.17
C GLN A 61 -17.25 7.96 -8.57
N ASN A 62 -17.15 8.19 -9.87
CA ASN A 62 -16.81 9.49 -10.43
C ASN A 62 -18.08 10.36 -10.47
N ARG A 63 -18.04 11.53 -9.82
CA ARG A 63 -19.21 12.39 -9.64
C ARG A 63 -19.57 13.19 -10.89
N HIS A 64 -18.66 13.33 -11.85
CA HIS A 64 -18.89 14.09 -13.08
C HIS A 64 -19.64 13.31 -14.14
N ASN A 65 -19.38 12.00 -14.25
CA ASN A 65 -19.97 11.16 -15.29
C ASN A 65 -20.75 9.95 -14.74
N GLY A 66 -20.80 9.77 -13.42
CA GLY A 66 -21.51 8.67 -12.76
C GLY A 66 -20.86 7.30 -12.91
N ALA A 67 -19.71 7.19 -13.60
CA ALA A 67 -19.00 5.92 -13.76
C ALA A 67 -18.63 5.37 -12.38
N SER A 68 -18.91 4.09 -12.15
CA SER A 68 -18.77 3.48 -10.82
C SER A 68 -18.23 2.06 -10.89
N ILE A 69 -17.77 1.58 -9.74
CA ILE A 69 -17.27 0.21 -9.55
C ILE A 69 -17.54 -0.26 -8.13
N SER A 70 -17.93 -1.52 -7.98
CA SER A 70 -18.12 -2.20 -6.69
C SER A 70 -17.21 -3.41 -6.58
N LEU A 71 -16.50 -3.53 -5.46
CA LEU A 71 -15.52 -4.58 -5.19
C LEU A 71 -15.68 -5.11 -3.76
N GLY A 72 -15.49 -6.42 -3.58
CA GLY A 72 -15.52 -7.07 -2.27
C GLY A 72 -14.22 -7.84 -2.01
N GLY A 73 -13.95 -8.12 -0.75
CA GLY A 73 -12.84 -8.99 -0.35
C GLY A 73 -11.47 -8.30 -0.40
N ALA A 74 -11.32 -7.22 0.36
CA ALA A 74 -10.04 -6.52 0.45
C ALA A 74 -8.95 -7.40 1.06
N ARG A 75 -7.73 -7.34 0.50
CA ARG A 75 -6.53 -7.77 1.19
C ARG A 75 -6.03 -6.63 2.08
N VAL A 76 -5.85 -6.91 3.37
CA VAL A 76 -5.36 -5.93 4.35
C VAL A 76 -3.85 -6.06 4.54
N SER A 77 -3.18 -4.93 4.74
CA SER A 77 -1.74 -4.84 5.00
C SER A 77 -1.40 -3.55 5.75
N GLY A 78 -0.13 -3.38 6.14
CA GLY A 78 0.33 -2.21 6.89
C GLY A 78 0.40 -2.49 8.39
N ASN A 79 0.14 -1.47 9.20
CA ASN A 79 0.21 -1.55 10.67
C ASN A 79 -0.86 -0.66 11.32
N ARG A 80 -0.90 -0.61 12.66
CA ARG A 80 -1.90 0.17 13.41
C ARG A 80 -1.82 1.70 13.19
N GLN A 81 -0.73 2.23 12.67
CA GLN A 81 -0.62 3.66 12.34
C GLN A 81 -1.12 3.96 10.93
N ARG A 82 -1.02 2.99 10.02
CA ARG A 82 -1.45 3.11 8.64
C ARG A 82 -1.86 1.75 8.09
N GLN A 83 -3.14 1.60 7.87
CA GLN A 83 -3.77 0.40 7.35
C GLN A 83 -4.04 0.58 5.85
N VAL A 84 -3.76 -0.46 5.06
CA VAL A 84 -3.93 -0.43 3.60
C VAL A 84 -4.79 -1.60 3.16
N TYR A 85 -5.93 -1.28 2.57
CA TYR A 85 -6.89 -2.24 2.01
C TYR A 85 -6.76 -2.22 0.50
N THR A 86 -6.59 -3.40 -0.10
CA THR A 86 -6.38 -3.54 -1.55
C THR A 86 -7.41 -4.49 -2.14
N TRP A 87 -8.17 -4.03 -3.12
CA TRP A 87 -8.99 -4.85 -3.99
C TRP A 87 -8.28 -5.00 -5.34
N ASN A 88 -8.38 -6.18 -5.95
CA ASN A 88 -7.87 -6.44 -7.28
C ASN A 88 -9.05 -6.68 -8.22
N ASN A 89 -9.10 -5.95 -9.32
CA ASN A 89 -10.02 -6.21 -10.41
C ASN A 89 -9.23 -6.35 -11.70
N ASN A 90 -9.11 -7.58 -12.18
CA ASN A 90 -8.42 -7.92 -13.41
C ASN A 90 -7.03 -7.26 -13.51
N GLY A 91 -6.20 -7.35 -12.46
CA GLY A 91 -4.85 -6.78 -12.44
C GLY A 91 -4.75 -5.28 -12.16
N THR A 92 -5.87 -4.54 -12.16
CA THR A 92 -5.93 -3.17 -11.63
C THR A 92 -6.14 -3.25 -10.13
N ARG A 93 -5.33 -2.52 -9.35
CA ARG A 93 -5.42 -2.48 -7.89
C ARG A 93 -6.11 -1.20 -7.44
N TYR A 94 -7.08 -1.35 -6.57
CA TYR A 94 -7.78 -0.26 -5.89
C TYR A 94 -7.34 -0.30 -4.44
N GLN A 95 -6.71 0.77 -3.96
CA GLN A 95 -6.11 0.84 -2.64
C GLN A 95 -6.72 1.98 -1.84
N ILE A 96 -7.09 1.66 -0.61
CA ILE A 96 -7.39 2.64 0.42
C ILE A 96 -6.28 2.59 1.44
N ALA A 97 -5.61 3.73 1.66
CA ALA A 97 -4.75 3.93 2.82
C ALA A 97 -5.49 4.80 3.83
N TRP A 98 -5.60 4.31 5.06
CA TRP A 98 -6.30 4.96 6.15
C TRP A 98 -5.46 4.93 7.42
N ARG A 99 -5.67 5.90 8.30
CA ARG A 99 -4.96 6.02 9.56
C ARG A 99 -5.98 6.15 10.70
N PRO A 100 -5.94 5.28 11.73
CA PRO A 100 -6.87 5.40 12.85
C PRO A 100 -6.79 6.72 13.61
N ASN A 101 -5.60 7.35 13.64
CA ASN A 101 -5.40 8.63 14.30
C ASN A 101 -5.86 9.84 13.47
N ASP A 102 -6.26 9.62 12.22
CA ASP A 102 -6.83 10.63 11.33
C ASP A 102 -8.03 10.03 10.57
N PRO A 103 -9.09 9.67 11.31
CA PRO A 103 -10.10 8.75 10.80
C PRO A 103 -11.00 9.37 9.72
N TYR A 104 -11.00 10.70 9.62
CA TYR A 104 -11.83 11.46 8.69
C TYR A 104 -11.25 11.54 7.28
N PHE A 105 -10.08 10.97 7.02
CA PHE A 105 -9.48 10.99 5.70
C PHE A 105 -9.06 9.61 5.23
N ILE A 106 -9.31 9.36 3.95
CA ILE A 106 -8.74 8.21 3.24
C ILE A 106 -7.92 8.70 2.06
N ARG A 107 -6.83 8.01 1.76
CA ARG A 107 -6.14 8.16 0.47
C ARG A 107 -6.55 7.03 -0.46
N VAL A 108 -7.18 7.38 -1.56
CA VAL A 108 -7.57 6.48 -2.64
C VAL A 108 -6.46 6.44 -3.67
N GLN A 109 -6.03 5.24 -4.04
CA GLN A 109 -5.12 5.02 -5.16
C GLN A 109 -5.66 3.94 -6.09
N VAL A 110 -5.67 4.22 -7.39
CA VAL A 110 -5.95 3.21 -8.42
C VAL A 110 -4.68 3.02 -9.23
N ILE A 111 -4.20 1.78 -9.28
CA ILE A 111 -2.96 1.40 -9.93
C ILE A 111 -3.30 0.44 -11.07
N GLY A 112 -3.00 0.85 -12.30
CA GLY A 112 -3.25 0.06 -13.49
C GLY A 112 -2.42 -1.23 -13.52
N ARG A 113 -2.79 -2.13 -14.45
CA ARG A 113 -2.08 -3.40 -14.68
C ARG A 113 -0.58 -3.24 -14.94
N ASN A 114 -0.19 -2.11 -15.56
CA ASN A 114 1.19 -1.74 -15.84
C ASN A 114 1.93 -1.16 -14.63
N GLY A 115 1.31 -1.12 -13.45
CA GLY A 115 1.88 -0.55 -12.24
C GLY A 115 1.81 0.98 -12.15
N ARG A 116 1.29 1.68 -13.16
CA ARG A 116 1.14 3.14 -13.12
C ARG A 116 -0.05 3.54 -12.26
N VAL A 117 0.13 4.61 -11.47
CA VAL A 117 -0.94 5.22 -10.69
C VAL A 117 -1.84 6.02 -11.64
N ILE A 118 -3.11 5.65 -11.70
CA ILE A 118 -4.17 6.27 -12.52
C ILE A 118 -4.93 7.31 -11.68
N LEU A 119 -5.17 7.00 -10.40
CA LEU A 119 -5.84 7.88 -9.45
C LEU A 119 -5.02 7.94 -8.16
N ASN A 120 -4.89 9.13 -7.58
CA ASN A 120 -4.32 9.34 -6.25
C ASN A 120 -5.00 10.56 -5.62
N ARG A 121 -5.97 10.34 -4.74
CA ARG A 121 -6.79 11.40 -4.15
C ARG A 121 -6.87 11.23 -2.64
N LEU A 122 -6.96 12.35 -1.93
CA LEU A 122 -7.31 12.38 -0.51
C LEU A 122 -8.78 12.74 -0.43
N LEU A 123 -9.59 11.85 0.15
CA LEU A 123 -11.03 12.07 0.33
C LEU A 123 -11.32 12.27 1.81
N GLN A 124 -12.31 13.11 2.10
CA GLN A 124 -12.75 13.43 3.44
C GLN A 124 -14.07 12.70 3.74
N ALA A 125 -14.22 12.18 4.95
CA ALA A 125 -15.45 11.58 5.42
C ALA A 125 -16.58 12.61 5.35
N GLN A 126 -17.68 12.24 4.71
CA GLN A 126 -18.88 13.06 4.70
C GLN A 126 -19.66 12.82 6.00
N PRO A 127 -19.98 13.87 6.78
CA PRO A 127 -20.86 13.72 7.93
C PRO A 127 -22.22 13.22 7.46
N ASN A 128 -22.75 12.20 8.14
CA ASN A 128 -24.14 11.75 7.96
C ASN A 128 -25.12 12.74 8.58
#